data_AF-A0AAJ1AG91-F1
#
_entry.id   AF-A0AAJ1AG91-F1
#
_cell.length_a   1.000
_cell.length_b   1.000
_cell.length_c   1.000
_cell.angle_alpha   90.00
_cell.angle_beta   90.00
_cell.angle_gamma   90.00
#
_symmetry.space_group_name_H-M   'P 1'
#
loop_
_entity.id
_entity.type
_entity.pdbx_description
1 polymer ?
#
loop_
_entity_poly.entity_id
_entity_poly.type
_entity_poly.pdbx_seq_one_letter_code
_entity_poly.pdbx_strand_id
1 'polypeptide(L)'
;MTASTHIAFSAVCWFVSVASANTAPRIEHLAVAGFGSLLPDIDIPTSGIGRPFFPIARRINRLVGHRTLTHSLLGLLLFALLILPLYLLGYRGISLALLLGYASHILLDQVNVMGVDLFWPGRLRAVLFLNERYRIAVAGKGEYILLCAMIVVLLLLYPVASAGLKRSLHLVLGDIQSAVQDFRALDETNEVEVVVAATDALSGEKVSGVYDVIGAPSNTALLINHKERPRLLSEEDGAHLKPHRVWVRSKEARSVSVERIRMAGRTLWDLEGLLHGRRAYLFGELQAADPAFLGAHFAASPDRFATVRWGDGKLRLEYATLGELDAVRAAPIAEGEVLIKYLDGPPARAGGSGDAGSVMALTFRAASLDAVKVRVGDRVAKGDLLALRDDGSEIQSLMTDIRAEKEQGATNAQLSRLALQEVDAEIYKAREELERSEQETAHFQRAAAFFPKELKAARLAREKAQAKSQDLVLKRERMIHQVAATGLEHRRRLRHIEERLEQKRKEREVLAPVSGEIVGRWEVPQDQFIKVHLALRTGSNDRPAEERREGR
;
A
#
# COMPACT_ATOMS: atom_id res chain seq x y z
N MET A 1 66.59 -3.35 -1.67
CA MET A 1 66.69 -1.99 -1.10
C MET A 1 66.85 -2.13 0.42
N THR A 2 66.71 -1.08 1.23
CA THR A 2 66.60 -1.21 2.69
C THR A 2 65.21 -1.71 3.10
N ALA A 3 65.12 -2.34 4.28
CA ALA A 3 63.86 -2.89 4.80
C ALA A 3 62.73 -1.85 4.89
N SER A 4 63.04 -0.60 5.28
CA SER A 4 62.06 0.48 5.39
C SER A 4 61.40 0.81 4.04
N THR A 5 62.18 0.79 2.96
CA THR A 5 61.68 1.07 1.61
C THR A 5 60.78 -0.05 1.10
N HIS A 6 61.11 -1.32 1.39
CA HIS A 6 60.24 -2.46 1.08
C HIS A 6 58.91 -2.42 1.85
N ILE A 7 58.96 -2.10 3.15
CA ILE A 7 57.76 -1.95 3.96
C ILE A 7 56.88 -0.82 3.42
N ALA A 8 57.45 0.35 3.13
CA ALA A 8 56.71 1.46 2.56
C ALA A 8 56.09 1.10 1.19
N PHE A 9 56.78 0.30 0.36
CA PHE A 9 56.27 -0.08 -0.97
C PHE A 9 55.13 -1.08 -0.87
N SER A 10 55.27 -2.05 0.02
CA SER A 10 54.22 -3.01 0.30
C SER A 10 52.95 -2.32 0.82
N ALA A 11 53.10 -1.27 1.65
CA ALA A 11 51.98 -0.44 2.09
C ALA A 11 51.30 0.30 0.92
N VAL A 12 52.07 0.87 -0.02
CA VAL A 12 51.52 1.54 -1.21
C VAL A 12 50.76 0.53 -2.07
N CYS A 13 51.36 -0.61 -2.39
CA CYS A 13 50.72 -1.68 -3.14
C CYS A 13 49.43 -2.15 -2.46
N TRP A 14 49.46 -2.33 -1.14
CA TRP A 14 48.28 -2.74 -0.35
C TRP A 14 47.15 -1.72 -0.43
N PHE A 15 47.43 -0.43 -0.25
CA PHE A 15 46.42 0.62 -0.36
C PHE A 15 45.82 0.71 -1.77
N VAL A 16 46.64 0.58 -2.81
CA VAL A 16 46.15 0.52 -4.19
C VAL A 16 45.24 -0.70 -4.40
N SER A 17 45.62 -1.88 -3.90
CA SER A 17 44.81 -3.09 -4.01
C SER A 17 43.48 -2.97 -3.27
N VAL A 18 43.49 -2.46 -2.04
CA VAL A 18 42.29 -2.28 -1.21
C VAL A 18 41.35 -1.24 -1.80
N ALA A 19 41.90 -0.12 -2.29
CA ALA A 19 41.14 0.91 -3.00
C ALA A 19 40.46 0.33 -4.24
N SER A 20 41.20 -0.41 -5.06
CA SER A 20 40.71 -1.03 -6.29
C SER A 20 39.65 -2.10 -6.02
N ALA A 21 39.82 -2.86 -4.94
CA ALA A 21 38.86 -3.87 -4.50
C ALA A 21 37.64 -3.26 -3.77
N ASN A 22 37.60 -1.95 -3.52
CA ASN A 22 36.58 -1.26 -2.73
C ASN A 22 36.33 -1.92 -1.36
N THR A 23 37.42 -2.30 -0.69
CA THR A 23 37.38 -2.87 0.66
C THR A 23 37.96 -1.89 1.65
N ALA A 24 37.61 -2.02 2.94
CA ALA A 24 38.19 -1.14 3.96
C ALA A 24 39.63 -1.56 4.30
N PRO A 25 40.57 -0.61 4.47
CA PRO A 25 41.94 -0.91 4.83
C PRO A 25 41.98 -1.40 6.28
N ARG A 26 42.45 -2.64 6.46
CA ARG A 26 42.65 -3.26 7.77
C ARG A 26 44.11 -3.15 8.20
N ILE A 27 44.34 -2.74 9.45
CA ILE A 27 45.69 -2.53 9.99
C ILE A 27 46.44 -3.87 10.06
N GLU A 28 45.75 -4.97 10.36
CA GLU A 28 46.36 -6.30 10.44
C GLU A 28 46.93 -6.71 9.08
N HIS A 29 46.17 -6.48 8.01
CA HIS A 29 46.62 -6.82 6.66
C HIS A 29 47.79 -5.94 6.20
N LEU A 30 47.80 -4.66 6.58
CA LEU A 30 48.91 -3.76 6.30
C LEU A 30 50.21 -4.23 6.97
N ALA A 31 50.14 -4.62 8.25
CA ALA A 31 51.27 -5.16 8.99
C ALA A 31 51.78 -6.48 8.37
N VAL A 32 50.85 -7.34 7.95
CA VAL A 32 51.16 -8.62 7.28
C VAL A 32 51.79 -8.39 5.90
N ALA A 33 51.33 -7.42 5.12
CA ALA A 33 51.95 -7.05 3.85
C ALA A 33 53.38 -6.52 4.05
N GLY A 34 53.57 -5.67 5.07
CA GLY A 34 54.89 -5.22 5.50
C GLY A 34 55.82 -6.37 5.85
N PHE A 35 55.35 -7.34 6.65
CA PHE A 35 56.11 -8.54 6.98
C PHE A 35 56.41 -9.39 5.74
N GLY A 36 55.42 -9.61 4.88
CA GLY A 36 55.56 -10.37 3.64
C GLY A 36 56.60 -9.77 2.71
N SER A 37 56.73 -8.44 2.70
CA SER A 37 57.75 -7.71 1.92
C SER A 37 59.19 -7.94 2.39
N LEU A 38 59.40 -8.53 3.56
CA LEU A 38 60.74 -8.85 4.05
C LEU A 38 61.11 -10.31 3.77
N LEU A 39 60.13 -11.18 3.50
CA LEU A 39 60.34 -12.63 3.37
C LEU A 39 61.29 -13.05 2.22
N PRO A 40 61.35 -12.39 1.05
CA PRO A 40 62.28 -12.79 -0.01
C PRO A 40 63.76 -12.76 0.43
N ASP A 41 64.11 -11.83 1.32
CA ASP A 41 65.45 -11.65 1.90
C ASP A 41 65.83 -12.69 2.97
N ILE A 42 65.03 -13.76 3.13
CA ILE A 42 65.37 -14.93 3.97
C ILE A 42 66.61 -15.67 3.44
N ASP A 43 66.98 -15.44 2.19
CA ASP A 43 68.19 -15.94 1.57
C ASP A 43 69.47 -15.20 2.05
N ILE A 44 69.36 -14.09 2.78
CA ILE A 44 70.51 -13.37 3.37
C ILE A 44 70.69 -13.77 4.84
N PRO A 45 71.76 -14.49 5.22
CA PRO A 45 71.96 -14.96 6.61
C PRO A 45 72.16 -13.84 7.63
N THR A 46 72.53 -12.64 7.17
CA THR A 46 72.78 -11.46 8.01
C THR A 46 71.61 -10.49 8.10
N SER A 47 70.52 -10.71 7.35
CA SER A 47 69.33 -9.84 7.35
C SER A 47 68.48 -10.06 8.60
N GLY A 48 67.59 -9.11 8.92
CA GLY A 48 66.70 -9.22 10.06
C GLY A 48 65.82 -10.48 10.05
N ILE A 49 65.40 -10.92 8.85
CA ILE A 49 64.54 -12.10 8.69
C ILE A 49 65.34 -13.40 8.46
N GLY A 50 66.54 -13.33 7.87
CA GLY A 50 67.37 -14.50 7.61
C GLY A 50 68.21 -14.95 8.81
N ARG A 51 68.51 -14.06 9.77
CA ARG A 51 69.24 -14.38 11.01
C ARG A 51 68.59 -15.49 11.85
N PRO A 52 67.27 -15.46 12.14
CA PRO A 52 66.60 -16.56 12.84
C PRO A 52 66.69 -17.91 12.11
N PHE A 53 66.79 -17.89 10.78
CA PHE A 53 66.87 -19.08 9.92
C PHE A 53 68.28 -19.34 9.39
N PHE A 54 69.32 -18.88 10.10
CA PHE A 54 70.72 -18.94 9.69
C PHE A 54 71.17 -20.23 8.98
N PRO A 55 70.90 -21.46 9.49
CA PRO A 55 71.36 -22.68 8.81
C PRO A 55 70.71 -22.88 7.43
N ILE A 56 69.45 -22.51 7.27
CA ILE A 56 68.68 -22.62 6.03
C ILE A 56 69.08 -21.48 5.08
N ALA A 57 69.09 -20.24 5.58
CA ALA A 57 69.50 -19.05 4.84
C ALA A 57 70.91 -19.24 4.23
N ARG A 58 71.88 -19.72 5.04
CA ARG A 58 73.26 -19.96 4.59
C ARG A 58 73.36 -21.07 3.54
N ARG A 59 72.48 -22.06 3.56
CA ARG A 59 72.44 -23.14 2.57
C ARG A 59 71.84 -22.65 1.25
N ILE A 60 70.73 -21.91 1.31
CA ILE A 60 70.09 -21.30 0.13
C ILE A 60 71.07 -20.33 -0.53
N ASN A 61 71.64 -19.39 0.23
CA ASN A 61 72.60 -18.41 -0.28
C ASN A 61 73.78 -19.06 -1.02
N ARG A 62 74.36 -20.14 -0.46
CA ARG A 62 75.49 -20.84 -1.09
C ARG A 62 75.12 -21.63 -2.34
N LEU A 63 73.90 -22.16 -2.42
CA LEU A 63 73.47 -23.00 -3.53
C LEU A 63 72.96 -22.20 -4.73
N VAL A 64 72.14 -21.18 -4.48
CA VAL A 64 71.46 -20.42 -5.53
C VAL A 64 71.88 -18.95 -5.58
N GLY A 65 72.57 -18.42 -4.57
CA GLY A 65 72.90 -17.00 -4.47
C GLY A 65 71.76 -16.13 -3.93
N HIS A 66 72.05 -14.87 -3.63
CA HIS A 66 71.02 -13.88 -3.28
C HIS A 66 70.37 -13.29 -4.55
N ARG A 67 69.07 -12.93 -4.47
CA ARG A 67 68.26 -12.39 -5.59
C ARG A 67 68.01 -13.34 -6.76
N THR A 68 68.03 -14.64 -6.47
CA THR A 68 67.76 -15.69 -7.46
C THR A 68 66.43 -16.38 -7.16
N LEU A 69 66.43 -17.59 -6.59
CA LEU A 69 65.23 -18.39 -6.36
C LEU A 69 64.14 -17.62 -5.59
N THR A 70 64.45 -17.01 -4.45
CA THR A 70 63.47 -16.28 -3.61
C THR A 70 62.99 -14.97 -4.23
N HIS A 71 63.64 -14.48 -5.28
CA HIS A 71 63.29 -13.24 -5.97
C HIS A 71 62.80 -13.47 -7.40
N SER A 72 62.42 -14.71 -7.71
CA SER A 72 61.94 -15.14 -9.02
C SER A 72 60.43 -15.38 -9.03
N LEU A 73 59.83 -15.44 -10.22
CA LEU A 73 58.42 -15.86 -10.37
C LEU A 73 58.19 -17.28 -9.84
N LEU A 74 59.19 -18.16 -9.97
CA LEU A 74 59.12 -19.50 -9.38
C LEU A 74 59.12 -19.44 -7.85
N GLY A 75 59.96 -18.59 -7.24
CA GLY A 75 59.96 -18.35 -5.81
C GLY A 75 58.63 -17.81 -5.30
N LEU A 76 58.06 -16.83 -6.01
CA LEU A 76 56.74 -16.30 -5.72
C LEU A 76 55.65 -17.37 -5.82
N LEU A 77 55.69 -18.23 -6.85
CA LEU A 77 54.76 -19.34 -7.01
C LEU A 77 54.88 -20.37 -5.87
N LEU A 78 56.10 -20.76 -5.50
CA LEU A 78 56.34 -21.67 -4.38
C LEU A 78 55.84 -21.07 -3.06
N PHE A 79 56.07 -19.78 -2.85
CA PHE A 79 55.53 -19.07 -1.69
C PHE A 79 54.00 -19.03 -1.71
N ALA A 80 53.37 -18.76 -2.86
CA ALA A 80 51.92 -18.80 -3.01
C ALA A 80 51.34 -20.18 -2.66
N LEU A 81 51.98 -21.26 -3.11
CA LEU A 81 51.60 -22.63 -2.75
C LEU A 81 51.77 -22.91 -1.26
N LEU A 82 52.84 -22.39 -0.64
CA LEU A 82 53.09 -22.54 0.80
C LEU A 82 51.98 -21.89 1.64
N ILE A 83 51.50 -20.71 1.24
CA ILE A 83 50.45 -19.97 1.96
C ILE A 83 49.02 -20.32 1.52
N LEU A 84 48.85 -21.15 0.49
CA LEU A 84 47.55 -21.58 -0.03
C LEU A 84 46.62 -22.16 1.04
N PRO A 85 47.09 -22.97 2.02
CA PRO A 85 46.23 -23.45 3.09
C PRO A 85 45.57 -22.33 3.90
N LEU A 86 46.25 -21.20 4.13
CA LEU A 86 45.67 -20.05 4.83
C LEU A 86 44.51 -19.44 4.03
N TYR A 87 44.64 -19.39 2.70
CA TYR A 87 43.56 -18.92 1.83
C TYR A 87 42.34 -19.84 1.92
N LEU A 88 42.55 -21.16 1.88
CA LEU A 88 41.49 -22.17 1.93
C LEU A 88 40.79 -22.25 3.28
N LEU A 89 41.50 -21.98 4.39
CA LEU A 89 40.95 -21.95 5.75
C LEU A 89 40.18 -20.67 6.11
N GLY A 90 39.95 -19.77 5.14
CA GLY A 90 39.17 -18.54 5.33
C GLY A 90 40.00 -17.29 5.63
N TYR A 91 41.32 -17.38 5.80
CA TYR A 91 42.22 -16.23 6.01
C TYR A 91 42.65 -15.59 4.68
N ARG A 92 41.69 -15.30 3.80
CA ARG A 92 41.92 -14.79 2.44
C ARG A 92 42.63 -13.44 2.43
N GLY A 93 42.23 -12.53 3.32
CA GLY A 93 42.85 -11.20 3.41
C GLY A 93 44.32 -11.26 3.82
N ILE A 94 44.65 -12.10 4.80
CA ILE A 94 46.02 -12.28 5.31
C ILE A 94 46.91 -12.95 4.26
N SER A 95 46.44 -14.01 3.60
CA SER A 95 47.20 -14.70 2.55
C SER A 95 47.46 -13.81 1.34
N LEU A 96 46.48 -13.03 0.89
CA LEU A 96 46.68 -12.06 -0.19
C LEU A 96 47.63 -10.92 0.22
N ALA A 97 47.55 -10.43 1.46
CA ALA A 97 48.49 -9.43 1.97
C ALA A 97 49.94 -9.95 2.00
N LEU A 98 50.17 -11.19 2.45
CA LEU A 98 51.48 -11.83 2.42
C LEU A 98 52.02 -11.94 1.00
N LEU A 99 51.19 -12.43 0.07
CA LEU A 99 51.59 -12.62 -1.33
C LEU A 99 51.92 -11.29 -1.99
N LEU A 100 51.10 -10.26 -1.76
CA LEU A 100 51.31 -8.93 -2.29
C LEU A 100 52.57 -8.28 -1.71
N GLY A 101 52.81 -8.46 -0.40
CA GLY A 101 54.04 -8.05 0.25
C GLY A 101 55.26 -8.66 -0.42
N TYR A 102 55.27 -10.00 -0.57
CA TYR A 102 56.36 -10.74 -1.22
C TYR A 102 56.58 -10.27 -2.67
N ALA A 103 55.49 -10.14 -3.45
CA ALA A 103 55.57 -9.67 -4.84
C ALA A 103 56.08 -8.23 -4.92
N SER A 104 55.64 -7.34 -4.02
CA SER A 104 56.08 -5.94 -3.99
C SER A 104 57.59 -5.82 -3.77
N HIS A 105 58.17 -6.71 -2.97
CA HIS A 105 59.62 -6.75 -2.77
C HIS A 105 60.35 -7.06 -4.09
N ILE A 106 59.93 -8.10 -4.82
CA ILE A 106 60.52 -8.49 -6.11
C ILE A 106 60.39 -7.34 -7.12
N LEU A 107 59.23 -6.68 -7.16
CA LEU A 107 59.00 -5.53 -8.03
C LEU A 107 59.93 -4.37 -7.69
N LEU A 108 60.12 -4.08 -6.40
CA LEU A 108 60.95 -2.96 -5.97
C LEU A 108 62.44 -3.22 -6.24
N ASP A 109 62.91 -4.44 -6.07
CA ASP A 109 64.31 -4.78 -6.30
C ASP A 109 64.71 -4.77 -7.79
N GLN A 110 63.74 -4.77 -8.72
CA GLN A 110 63.99 -4.48 -10.14
C GLN A 110 64.39 -3.02 -10.40
N VAL A 111 64.09 -2.09 -9.48
CA VAL A 111 64.51 -0.68 -9.56
C VAL A 111 65.99 -0.49 -9.18
N ASN A 112 66.56 -1.48 -8.49
CA ASN A 112 67.92 -1.45 -8.00
C ASN A 112 68.93 -1.65 -9.13
N VAL A 113 70.16 -1.16 -8.95
CA VAL A 113 71.25 -1.23 -9.94
C VAL A 113 71.51 -2.65 -10.45
N MET A 114 71.42 -3.63 -9.56
CA MET A 114 71.69 -5.04 -9.86
C MET A 114 70.49 -5.82 -10.43
N GLY A 115 69.26 -5.35 -10.23
CA GLY A 115 68.04 -6.10 -10.58
C GLY A 115 67.87 -7.44 -9.83
N VAL A 116 66.99 -8.29 -10.35
CA VAL A 116 66.68 -9.65 -9.83
C VAL A 116 66.62 -10.68 -10.97
N ASP A 117 66.93 -11.95 -10.68
CA ASP A 117 66.78 -13.04 -11.66
C ASP A 117 65.31 -13.52 -11.72
N LEU A 118 64.43 -12.69 -12.30
CA LEU A 118 62.99 -12.90 -12.29
C LEU A 118 62.55 -14.25 -12.91
N PHE A 119 63.27 -14.72 -13.92
CA PHE A 119 62.99 -15.97 -14.65
C PHE A 119 63.91 -17.13 -14.25
N TRP A 120 64.50 -17.10 -13.04
CA TRP A 120 65.30 -18.20 -12.52
C TRP A 120 64.55 -19.54 -12.66
N PRO A 121 65.20 -20.62 -13.17
CA PRO A 121 66.65 -20.82 -13.35
C PRO A 121 67.26 -20.20 -14.61
N GLY A 122 66.47 -19.57 -15.48
CA GLY A 122 66.99 -18.76 -16.58
C GLY A 122 67.73 -17.53 -16.04
N ARG A 123 68.97 -17.30 -16.48
CA ARG A 123 69.87 -16.24 -15.97
C ARG A 123 69.56 -14.84 -16.53
N LEU A 124 68.29 -14.54 -16.75
CA LEU A 124 67.83 -13.24 -17.25
C LEU A 124 67.53 -12.31 -16.07
N ARG A 125 68.37 -11.28 -15.90
CA ARG A 125 68.13 -10.22 -14.92
C ARG A 125 67.06 -9.26 -15.40
N ALA A 126 65.99 -9.14 -14.61
CA ALA A 126 64.98 -8.12 -14.78
C ALA A 126 65.43 -6.83 -14.07
N VAL A 127 65.45 -5.74 -14.82
CA VAL A 127 65.62 -4.38 -14.32
C VAL A 127 64.50 -3.52 -14.90
N LEU A 128 63.92 -2.65 -14.07
CA LEU A 128 62.79 -1.81 -14.49
C LEU A 128 63.25 -0.70 -15.46
N PHE A 129 64.42 -0.11 -15.19
CA PHE A 129 65.00 0.95 -16.02
C PHE A 129 66.21 0.43 -16.80
N LEU A 130 66.10 0.42 -18.14
CA LEU A 130 67.20 0.01 -19.01
C LEU A 130 68.39 0.96 -18.89
N ASN A 131 68.15 2.27 -18.79
CA ASN A 131 69.21 3.26 -18.58
C ASN A 131 69.69 3.24 -17.12
N GLU A 132 71.00 3.02 -16.94
CA GLU A 132 71.65 2.89 -15.64
C GLU A 132 71.49 4.13 -14.75
N ARG A 133 71.32 5.32 -15.34
CA ARG A 133 71.16 6.59 -14.60
C ARG A 133 69.90 6.67 -13.74
N TYR A 134 68.87 5.90 -14.08
CA TYR A 134 67.61 5.87 -13.33
C TYR A 134 67.57 4.72 -12.32
N ARG A 135 68.63 3.89 -12.23
CA ARG A 135 68.69 2.80 -11.27
C ARG A 135 69.13 3.33 -9.91
N ILE A 136 68.48 2.86 -8.86
CA ILE A 136 68.67 3.38 -7.50
C ILE A 136 69.66 2.48 -6.75
N ALA A 137 70.74 3.06 -6.23
CA ALA A 137 71.68 2.35 -5.38
C ALA A 137 71.13 2.17 -3.96
N VAL A 138 71.40 1.00 -3.36
CA VAL A 138 70.99 0.68 -1.98
C VAL A 138 71.63 1.66 -0.99
N ALA A 139 70.83 2.18 -0.07
CA ALA A 139 71.22 3.19 0.92
C ALA A 139 71.80 4.49 0.30
N GLY A 140 71.51 4.75 -0.98
CA GLY A 140 71.89 5.99 -1.67
C GLY A 140 70.84 7.09 -1.54
N LYS A 141 71.19 8.33 -1.94
CA LYS A 141 70.27 9.49 -1.91
C LYS A 141 68.95 9.24 -2.65
N GLY A 142 69.02 8.54 -3.79
CA GLY A 142 67.83 8.21 -4.59
C GLY A 142 66.84 7.30 -3.86
N GLU A 143 67.32 6.40 -2.99
CA GLU A 143 66.44 5.53 -2.20
C GLU A 143 65.69 6.33 -1.13
N TYR A 144 66.36 7.25 -0.44
CA TYR A 144 65.70 8.11 0.54
C TYR A 144 64.67 9.05 -0.11
N ILE A 145 64.95 9.57 -1.30
CA ILE A 145 63.98 10.37 -2.07
C ILE A 145 62.76 9.52 -2.42
N LEU A 146 62.97 8.29 -2.91
CA LEU A 146 61.88 7.35 -3.20
C LEU A 146 61.04 7.04 -1.95
N LEU A 147 61.70 6.77 -0.82
CA LEU A 147 61.02 6.52 0.46
C LEU A 147 60.16 7.72 0.88
N CYS A 148 60.70 8.94 0.83
CA CYS A 148 59.94 10.15 1.14
C CYS A 148 58.74 10.32 0.18
N ALA A 149 58.94 10.12 -1.12
CA ALA A 149 57.87 10.19 -2.10
C ALA A 149 56.76 9.17 -1.79
N MET A 150 57.13 7.96 -1.39
CA MET A 150 56.16 6.92 -1.04
C MET A 150 55.39 7.23 0.25
N ILE A 151 56.00 7.85 1.24
CA ILE A 151 55.29 8.32 2.43
C ILE A 151 54.25 9.38 2.05
N VAL A 152 54.59 10.33 1.18
CA VAL A 152 53.63 11.32 0.66
C VAL A 152 52.50 10.64 -0.10
N VAL A 153 52.82 9.68 -0.97
CA VAL A 153 51.82 8.88 -1.71
C VAL A 153 50.92 8.10 -0.76
N LEU A 154 51.44 7.52 0.33
CA LEU A 154 50.63 6.83 1.33
C LEU A 154 49.64 7.76 2.02
N LEU A 155 50.06 8.98 2.38
CA LEU A 155 49.19 9.98 2.97
C LEU A 155 48.07 10.39 2.01
N LEU A 156 48.37 10.54 0.72
CA LEU A 156 47.39 10.87 -0.32
C LEU A 156 46.46 9.70 -0.66
N LEU A 157 46.96 8.46 -0.61
CA LEU A 157 46.19 7.25 -0.90
C LEU A 157 45.29 6.85 0.25
N TYR A 158 45.61 7.20 1.49
CA TYR A 158 44.81 6.83 2.66
C TYR A 158 43.31 7.18 2.53
N PRO A 159 42.89 8.41 2.18
CA PRO A 159 41.46 8.71 2.00
C PRO A 159 40.83 7.87 0.89
N VAL A 160 41.53 7.67 -0.23
CA VAL A 160 41.04 6.87 -1.36
C VAL A 160 40.90 5.39 -1.00
N ALA A 161 41.88 4.84 -0.27
CA ALA A 161 41.84 3.47 0.24
C ALA A 161 40.74 3.29 1.27
N SER A 162 40.49 4.28 2.14
CA SER A 162 39.44 4.22 3.16
C SER A 162 38.03 4.30 2.59
N ALA A 163 37.82 5.13 1.57
CA ALA A 163 36.52 5.30 0.92
C ALA A 163 36.27 4.25 -0.18
N GLY A 164 37.33 3.66 -0.74
CA GLY A 164 37.30 2.86 -1.97
C GLY A 164 37.44 3.73 -3.22
N LEU A 165 37.99 3.15 -4.29
CA LEU A 165 38.22 3.84 -5.56
C LEU A 165 36.91 4.32 -6.19
N LYS A 166 35.87 3.49 -6.15
CA LYS A 166 34.55 3.79 -6.73
C LYS A 166 33.92 5.03 -6.08
N ARG A 167 33.84 5.03 -4.75
CA ARG A 167 33.29 6.16 -3.99
C ARG A 167 34.12 7.43 -4.15
N SER A 168 35.45 7.29 -4.18
CA SER A 168 36.34 8.44 -4.42
C SER A 168 36.11 9.06 -5.80
N LEU A 169 35.88 8.24 -6.82
CA LEU A 169 35.53 8.72 -8.16
C LEU A 169 34.16 9.42 -8.17
N HIS A 170 33.16 8.85 -7.48
CA HIS A 170 31.84 9.46 -7.33
C HIS A 170 31.89 10.84 -6.67
N LEU A 171 32.75 11.03 -5.65
CA LEU A 171 32.95 12.33 -5.00
C LEU A 171 33.57 13.37 -5.94
N VAL A 172 34.44 12.94 -6.87
CA VAL A 172 35.05 13.82 -7.88
C VAL A 172 34.06 14.21 -8.97
N LEU A 173 33.28 13.24 -9.47
CA LEU A 173 32.27 13.46 -10.51
C LEU A 173 31.12 14.35 -9.98
N GLY A 174 30.58 14.00 -8.82
CA GLY A 174 29.50 14.75 -8.17
C GLY A 174 28.19 14.79 -8.96
N ASP A 175 27.91 13.74 -9.73
CA ASP A 175 26.68 13.59 -10.51
C ASP A 175 25.57 12.86 -9.71
N ILE A 176 24.32 13.03 -10.17
CA ILE A 176 23.16 12.44 -9.48
C ILE A 176 23.15 10.91 -9.52
N GLN A 177 23.64 10.28 -10.59
CA GLN A 177 23.62 8.83 -10.74
C GLN A 177 24.59 8.16 -9.77
N SER A 178 25.79 8.72 -9.62
CA SER A 178 26.77 8.32 -8.61
C SER A 178 26.23 8.49 -7.20
N ALA A 179 25.56 9.62 -6.92
CA ALA A 179 24.92 9.89 -5.64
C ALA A 179 23.82 8.85 -5.30
N VAL A 180 22.99 8.45 -6.26
CA VAL A 180 21.99 7.38 -6.08
C VAL A 180 22.65 6.05 -5.75
N GLN A 181 23.74 5.69 -6.43
CA GLN A 181 24.45 4.44 -6.16
C GLN A 181 25.05 4.42 -4.75
N ASP A 182 25.66 5.54 -4.33
CA ASP A 182 26.21 5.69 -2.98
C ASP A 182 25.11 5.68 -1.92
N PHE A 183 23.97 6.33 -2.18
CA PHE A 183 22.81 6.27 -1.31
C PHE A 183 22.33 4.83 -1.09
N ARG A 184 22.15 4.05 -2.16
CA ARG A 184 21.69 2.65 -2.05
C ARG A 184 22.65 1.76 -1.26
N ALA A 185 23.95 2.02 -1.35
CA ALA A 185 24.95 1.28 -0.57
C ALA A 185 24.95 1.66 0.93
N LEU A 186 24.48 2.85 1.28
CA LEU A 186 24.48 3.37 2.65
C LEU A 186 23.14 3.25 3.37
N ASP A 187 22.02 3.38 2.64
CA ASP A 187 20.64 3.41 3.18
C ASP A 187 20.24 2.14 3.94
N GLU A 188 20.91 1.01 3.68
CA GLU A 188 20.66 -0.24 4.41
C GLU A 188 21.14 -0.18 5.87
N THR A 189 22.18 0.60 6.15
CA THR A 189 22.91 0.55 7.42
C THR A 189 23.02 1.90 8.12
N ASN A 190 22.71 2.99 7.42
CA ASN A 190 22.86 4.33 7.94
C ASN A 190 21.72 5.24 7.48
N GLU A 191 21.41 6.26 8.28
CA GLU A 191 20.72 7.45 7.81
C GLU A 191 21.66 8.25 6.90
N VAL A 192 21.10 8.80 5.83
CA VAL A 192 21.89 9.35 4.73
C VAL A 192 21.45 10.76 4.40
N GLU A 193 22.42 11.66 4.33
CA GLU A 193 22.23 13.05 3.93
C GLU A 193 22.86 13.29 2.56
N VAL A 194 22.26 14.21 1.80
CA VAL A 194 22.80 14.67 0.53
C VAL A 194 23.24 16.11 0.64
N VAL A 195 24.47 16.37 0.18
CA VAL A 195 24.98 17.72 -0.04
C VAL A 195 24.66 18.07 -1.48
N VAL A 196 23.84 19.09 -1.68
CA VAL A 196 23.34 19.46 -2.99
C VAL A 196 23.63 20.92 -3.30
N ALA A 197 24.05 21.16 -4.53
CA ALA A 197 23.95 22.45 -5.19
C ALA A 197 23.07 22.27 -6.43
N ALA A 198 21.87 22.82 -6.41
CA ALA A 198 20.84 22.66 -7.44
C ALA A 198 20.20 24.00 -7.79
N THR A 199 19.39 24.01 -8.84
CA THR A 199 18.50 25.11 -9.17
C THR A 199 17.05 24.62 -9.09
N ASP A 200 16.20 25.39 -8.43
CA ASP A 200 14.76 25.13 -8.37
C ASP A 200 14.15 25.27 -9.78
N ALA A 201 13.47 24.23 -10.25
CA ALA A 201 12.94 24.18 -11.60
C ALA A 201 11.76 25.16 -11.82
N LEU A 202 11.06 25.56 -10.75
CA LEU A 202 9.94 26.49 -10.83
C LEU A 202 10.40 27.95 -10.65
N SER A 203 11.19 28.22 -9.62
CA SER A 203 11.60 29.61 -9.31
C SER A 203 12.88 30.05 -10.00
N GLY A 204 13.72 29.11 -10.46
CA GLY A 204 15.04 29.40 -11.01
C GLY A 204 16.08 29.79 -9.95
N GLU A 205 15.75 29.74 -8.65
CA GLU A 205 16.66 30.09 -7.58
C GLU A 205 17.71 28.99 -7.34
N LYS A 206 18.93 29.40 -6.98
CA LYS A 206 19.98 28.46 -6.58
C LYS A 206 19.70 27.97 -5.16
N VAL A 207 19.61 26.65 -5.01
CA VAL A 207 19.42 25.96 -3.74
C VAL A 207 20.70 25.21 -3.41
N SER A 208 21.35 25.60 -2.31
CA SER A 208 22.53 24.91 -1.79
C SER A 208 22.35 24.58 -0.32
N GLY A 209 22.58 23.33 0.05
CA GLY A 209 22.41 22.90 1.43
C GLY A 209 22.67 21.42 1.62
N VAL A 210 22.47 20.98 2.85
CA VAL A 210 22.47 19.56 3.22
C VAL A 210 21.03 19.20 3.59
N TYR A 211 20.53 18.11 3.01
CA TYR A 211 19.17 17.65 3.23
C TYR A 211 19.14 16.15 3.51
N ASP A 212 18.18 15.72 4.32
CA ASP A 212 17.96 14.29 4.58
C ASP A 212 17.40 13.62 3.32
N VAL A 213 17.94 12.46 2.97
CA VAL A 213 17.46 11.67 1.83
C VAL A 213 16.36 10.74 2.31
N ILE A 214 15.18 10.88 1.71
CA ILE A 214 14.01 10.03 1.97
C ILE A 214 14.16 8.71 1.19
N GLY A 215 14.65 8.79 -0.06
CA GLY A 215 14.88 7.62 -0.89
C GLY A 215 15.34 7.92 -2.31
N ALA A 216 15.36 6.88 -3.14
CA ALA A 216 15.78 6.94 -4.54
C ALA A 216 14.70 6.30 -5.44
N PRO A 217 13.73 7.08 -5.97
CA PRO A 217 12.65 6.53 -6.80
C PRO A 217 13.12 5.97 -8.14
N SER A 218 14.26 6.45 -8.68
CA SER A 218 14.87 5.94 -9.91
C SER A 218 16.39 5.78 -9.75
N ASN A 219 17.09 5.40 -10.83
CA ASN A 219 18.56 5.34 -10.85
C ASN A 219 19.22 6.73 -11.00
N THR A 220 18.42 7.75 -11.30
CA THR A 220 18.82 9.11 -11.70
C THR A 220 18.16 10.17 -10.84
N ALA A 221 17.39 9.77 -9.83
CA ALA A 221 16.63 10.68 -8.98
C ALA A 221 16.76 10.31 -7.50
N LEU A 222 16.94 11.35 -6.67
CA LEU A 222 16.87 11.28 -5.22
C LEU A 222 15.67 12.07 -4.71
N LEU A 223 14.98 11.52 -3.72
CA LEU A 223 13.91 12.19 -3.01
C LEU A 223 14.48 12.77 -1.72
N ILE A 224 14.44 14.09 -1.58
CA ILE A 224 15.04 14.80 -0.45
C ILE A 224 13.96 15.52 0.37
N ASN A 225 14.16 15.64 1.67
CA ASN A 225 13.31 16.46 2.51
C ASN A 225 13.80 17.91 2.52
N HIS A 226 13.11 18.81 1.81
CA HIS A 226 13.47 20.22 1.72
C HIS A 226 12.37 21.09 2.36
N LYS A 227 12.64 21.65 3.55
CA LYS A 227 11.67 22.45 4.35
C LYS A 227 10.38 21.69 4.66
N GLU A 228 10.50 20.46 5.15
CA GLU A 228 9.37 19.55 5.44
C GLU A 228 8.50 19.20 4.22
N ARG A 229 9.04 19.38 3.01
CA ARG A 229 8.39 18.98 1.76
C ARG A 229 9.28 18.02 0.98
N PRO A 230 8.77 16.84 0.59
CA PRO A 230 9.51 15.92 -0.26
C PRO A 230 9.68 16.55 -1.65
N ARG A 231 10.92 16.73 -2.09
CA ARG A 231 11.26 17.28 -3.41
C ARG A 231 12.14 16.30 -4.18
N LEU A 232 11.87 16.17 -5.48
CA LEU A 232 12.63 15.31 -6.38
C LEU A 232 13.85 16.06 -6.93
N LEU A 233 15.03 15.51 -6.66
CA LEU A 233 16.32 15.92 -7.20
C LEU A 233 16.67 15.01 -8.39
N SER A 234 16.62 15.53 -9.61
CA SER A 234 16.92 14.78 -10.84
C SER A 234 17.27 15.75 -11.98
N GLU A 235 17.98 15.25 -12.99
CA GLU A 235 18.23 15.98 -14.24
C GLU A 235 17.08 15.85 -15.25
N GLU A 236 16.19 14.88 -15.02
CA GLU A 236 15.04 14.58 -15.89
C GLU A 236 13.94 15.65 -15.84
N ASP A 237 13.10 15.66 -16.87
CA ASP A 237 11.93 16.55 -16.92
C ASP A 237 10.89 16.16 -15.86
N GLY A 238 10.36 17.17 -15.17
CA GLY A 238 9.46 16.98 -14.01
C GLY A 238 10.19 16.92 -12.65
N ALA A 239 11.52 17.08 -12.61
CA ALA A 239 12.26 17.27 -11.38
C ALA A 239 11.96 18.63 -10.73
N HIS A 240 11.96 18.67 -9.39
CA HIS A 240 11.76 19.92 -8.63
C HIS A 240 13.07 20.69 -8.48
N LEU A 241 14.18 19.95 -8.34
CA LEU A 241 15.52 20.49 -8.18
C LEU A 241 16.42 19.88 -9.25
N LYS A 242 17.07 20.72 -10.05
CA LYS A 242 18.04 20.30 -11.07
C LYS A 242 19.46 20.41 -10.50
N PRO A 243 20.13 19.28 -10.20
CA PRO A 243 21.44 19.29 -9.58
C PRO A 243 22.53 19.81 -10.51
N HIS A 244 23.52 20.49 -9.93
CA HIS A 244 24.79 20.84 -10.57
C HIS A 244 25.93 20.04 -9.95
N ARG A 245 25.85 19.82 -8.62
CA ARG A 245 26.74 18.95 -7.85
C ARG A 245 25.95 18.27 -6.73
N VAL A 246 26.15 16.97 -6.58
CA VAL A 246 25.47 16.14 -5.58
C VAL A 246 26.42 15.11 -5.00
N TRP A 247 26.50 15.04 -3.69
CA TRP A 247 27.22 13.96 -2.99
C TRP A 247 26.43 13.48 -1.79
N VAL A 248 26.70 12.26 -1.39
CA VAL A 248 25.97 11.60 -0.31
C VAL A 248 26.91 11.26 0.84
N ARG A 249 26.46 11.54 2.07
CA ARG A 249 27.20 11.28 3.31
C ARG A 249 26.35 10.47 4.28
N SER A 250 27.02 9.58 5.01
CA SER A 250 26.41 8.84 6.13
C SER A 250 26.31 9.76 7.34
N LYS A 251 25.17 9.75 8.02
CA LYS A 251 24.90 10.55 9.24
C LYS A 251 25.05 9.68 10.49
N GLU A 252 24.13 8.74 10.70
CA GLU A 252 24.10 7.85 11.87
C GLU A 252 23.80 6.42 11.44
N ALA A 253 24.32 5.43 12.19
CA ALA A 253 24.01 4.02 11.92
C ALA A 253 22.55 3.73 12.26
N ARG A 254 21.88 2.98 11.39
CA ARG A 254 20.43 2.77 11.44
C ARG A 254 20.07 1.33 11.09
N SER A 255 19.10 0.76 11.82
CA SER A 255 18.48 -0.52 11.47
C SER A 255 17.24 -0.28 10.63
N VAL A 256 17.27 -0.69 9.36
CA VAL A 256 16.08 -0.68 8.49
C VAL A 256 15.39 -2.03 8.58
N SER A 257 14.09 -2.02 8.83
CA SER A 257 13.25 -3.21 8.69
C SER A 257 12.08 -2.94 7.77
N VAL A 258 11.79 -3.91 6.90
CA VAL A 258 10.65 -3.86 5.99
C VAL A 258 9.64 -4.91 6.43
N GLU A 259 8.41 -4.49 6.64
CA GLU A 259 7.28 -5.37 6.92
C GLU A 259 6.28 -5.28 5.76
N ARG A 260 5.73 -6.42 5.36
CA ARG A 260 4.72 -6.51 4.31
C ARG A 260 3.37 -6.81 4.94
N ILE A 261 2.38 -5.96 4.68
CA ILE A 261 1.05 -6.08 5.25
C ILE A 261 0.04 -6.16 4.12
N ARG A 262 -0.76 -7.23 4.11
CA ARG A 262 -1.91 -7.36 3.20
C ARG A 262 -3.06 -6.50 3.73
N MET A 263 -3.55 -5.62 2.88
CA MET A 263 -4.57 -4.63 3.23
C MET A 263 -5.99 -5.01 2.82
N ALA A 264 -6.17 -6.14 2.14
CA ALA A 264 -7.49 -6.63 1.76
C ALA A 264 -8.39 -6.79 2.99
N GLY A 265 -9.54 -6.11 2.99
CA GLY A 265 -10.48 -6.12 4.11
C GLY A 265 -10.02 -5.32 5.33
N ARG A 266 -8.99 -4.47 5.22
CA ARG A 266 -8.55 -3.54 6.26
C ARG A 266 -8.85 -2.10 5.87
N THR A 267 -8.78 -1.21 6.85
CA THR A 267 -8.77 0.25 6.65
C THR A 267 -7.34 0.78 6.73
N LEU A 268 -7.08 1.97 6.19
CA LEU A 268 -5.78 2.63 6.36
C LEU A 268 -5.47 2.92 7.83
N TRP A 269 -6.49 3.13 8.67
CA TRP A 269 -6.36 3.31 10.13
C TRP A 269 -5.75 2.09 10.85
N ASP A 270 -5.97 0.88 10.33
CA ASP A 270 -5.37 -0.33 10.92
C ASP A 270 -3.83 -0.29 10.85
N LEU A 271 -3.24 0.51 9.95
CA LEU A 271 -1.79 0.74 9.87
C LEU A 271 -1.26 1.57 11.06
N GLU A 272 -2.06 2.49 11.63
CA GLU A 272 -1.64 3.31 12.77
C GLU A 272 -1.36 2.44 14.00
N GLY A 273 -2.26 1.49 14.27
CA GLY A 273 -2.09 0.50 15.33
C GLY A 273 -0.86 -0.39 15.14
N LEU A 274 -0.43 -0.61 13.90
CA LEU A 274 0.75 -1.42 13.58
C LEU A 274 2.05 -0.60 13.73
N LEU A 275 2.01 0.69 13.40
CA LEU A 275 3.16 1.59 13.46
C LEU A 275 3.59 1.94 14.90
N HIS A 276 2.70 1.85 15.89
CA HIS A 276 3.01 2.10 17.32
C HIS A 276 3.80 3.40 17.57
N GLY A 277 3.53 4.47 16.81
CA GLY A 277 4.24 5.76 16.92
C GLY A 277 5.67 5.78 16.36
N ARG A 278 6.12 4.73 15.66
CA ARG A 278 7.41 4.72 14.95
C ARG A 278 7.31 5.49 13.64
N ARG A 279 8.38 6.20 13.27
CA ARG A 279 8.49 6.80 11.93
C ARG A 279 8.57 5.68 10.91
N ALA A 280 7.83 5.77 9.81
CA ALA A 280 7.93 4.81 8.71
C ALA A 280 7.49 5.43 7.39
N TYR A 281 8.02 4.89 6.30
CA TYR A 281 7.55 5.18 4.95
C TYR A 281 6.71 4.01 4.43
N LEU A 282 5.59 4.34 3.79
CA LEU A 282 4.64 3.39 3.21
C LEU A 282 4.86 3.31 1.70
N PHE A 283 4.89 2.08 1.18
CA PHE A 283 4.98 1.79 -0.25
C PHE A 283 3.94 0.78 -0.66
N GLY A 284 3.43 0.88 -1.88
CA GLY A 284 2.54 -0.14 -2.45
C GLY A 284 1.43 0.44 -3.30
N GLU A 285 0.59 -0.44 -3.81
CA GLU A 285 -0.60 -0.07 -4.56
C GLU A 285 -1.83 -0.65 -3.85
N LEU A 286 -2.81 0.21 -3.62
CA LEU A 286 -4.05 -0.11 -2.93
C LEU A 286 -5.25 0.19 -3.82
N GLN A 287 -6.18 -0.74 -3.89
CA GLN A 287 -7.46 -0.55 -4.55
C GLN A 287 -8.53 -0.33 -3.48
N ALA A 288 -9.11 0.86 -3.44
CA ALA A 288 -10.24 1.14 -2.55
C ALA A 288 -11.50 0.41 -3.02
N ALA A 289 -12.37 0.05 -2.07
CA ALA A 289 -13.67 -0.52 -2.40
C ALA A 289 -14.61 0.50 -3.10
N ASP A 290 -14.38 1.80 -2.92
CA ASP A 290 -15.03 2.86 -3.70
C ASP A 290 -13.99 3.81 -4.34
N PRO A 291 -13.76 3.71 -5.67
CA PRO A 291 -12.83 4.57 -6.39
C PRO A 291 -13.21 6.06 -6.41
N ALA A 292 -14.48 6.42 -6.22
CA ALA A 292 -14.93 7.81 -6.31
C ALA A 292 -14.46 8.68 -5.13
N PHE A 293 -14.09 8.06 -4.00
CA PHE A 293 -13.71 8.73 -2.76
C PHE A 293 -12.28 9.33 -2.78
N LEU A 294 -11.35 8.66 -3.47
CA LEU A 294 -9.92 9.00 -3.40
C LEU A 294 -9.50 10.11 -4.37
N GLY A 295 -10.20 10.27 -5.49
CA GLY A 295 -9.82 11.21 -6.55
C GLY A 295 -9.92 12.69 -6.17
N ALA A 296 -10.70 13.05 -5.15
CA ALA A 296 -10.92 14.45 -4.75
C ALA A 296 -9.85 15.01 -3.79
N HIS A 297 -9.09 14.15 -3.11
CA HIS A 297 -8.22 14.55 -1.99
C HIS A 297 -6.74 14.66 -2.36
N PHE A 298 -6.31 14.06 -3.47
CA PHE A 298 -4.90 14.02 -3.87
C PHE A 298 -4.69 14.70 -5.22
N ALA A 299 -4.63 16.04 -5.21
CA ALA A 299 -4.23 16.82 -6.37
C ALA A 299 -2.70 16.89 -6.48
N ALA A 300 -2.17 16.60 -7.66
CA ALA A 300 -0.75 16.79 -7.96
C ALA A 300 -0.40 18.28 -7.77
N SER A 301 0.55 18.56 -6.87
CA SER A 301 1.07 19.91 -6.67
C SER A 301 2.43 20.01 -7.34
N PRO A 302 2.68 21.04 -8.17
CA PRO A 302 3.93 21.15 -8.92
C PRO A 302 5.15 21.43 -8.03
N ASP A 303 4.94 21.84 -6.77
CA ASP A 303 5.99 22.26 -5.83
C ASP A 303 6.52 21.14 -4.90
N ARG A 304 5.91 19.95 -4.96
CA ARG A 304 6.28 18.79 -4.13
C ARG A 304 6.12 17.48 -4.89
N PHE A 305 6.96 16.51 -4.53
CA PHE A 305 6.81 15.15 -5.01
C PHE A 305 5.53 14.54 -4.43
N ALA A 306 4.68 14.01 -5.30
CA ALA A 306 3.44 13.35 -4.90
C ALA A 306 3.77 11.96 -4.34
N THR A 307 3.98 11.88 -3.02
CA THR A 307 4.19 10.63 -2.27
C THR A 307 2.97 9.70 -2.32
N VAL A 308 1.78 10.28 -2.47
CA VAL A 308 0.52 9.59 -2.67
C VAL A 308 -0.05 10.02 -4.03
N ARG A 309 -0.29 9.05 -4.92
CA ARG A 309 -0.81 9.30 -6.27
C ARG A 309 -2.08 8.49 -6.48
N TRP A 310 -3.10 9.13 -7.03
CA TRP A 310 -4.32 8.47 -7.47
C TRP A 310 -4.34 8.38 -9.00
N GLY A 311 -4.53 7.18 -9.54
CA GLY A 311 -4.60 6.93 -10.98
C GLY A 311 -5.15 5.53 -11.26
N ASP A 312 -5.88 5.37 -12.36
CA ASP A 312 -6.43 4.07 -12.80
C ASP A 312 -7.26 3.31 -11.74
N GLY A 313 -7.92 4.04 -10.83
CA GLY A 313 -8.71 3.43 -9.75
C GLY A 313 -7.88 2.83 -8.62
N LYS A 314 -6.57 3.12 -8.57
CA LYS A 314 -5.64 2.66 -7.54
C LYS A 314 -4.93 3.83 -6.87
N LEU A 315 -4.66 3.66 -5.58
CA LEU A 315 -3.85 4.54 -4.74
C LEU A 315 -2.43 3.99 -4.69
N ARG A 316 -1.48 4.71 -5.25
CA ARG A 316 -0.07 4.36 -5.23
C ARG A 316 0.66 5.16 -4.16
N LEU A 317 1.33 4.45 -3.27
CA LEU A 317 2.13 4.99 -2.18
C LEU A 317 3.61 4.84 -2.54
N GLU A 318 4.32 5.95 -2.58
CA GLU A 318 5.77 6.03 -2.80
C GLU A 318 6.38 6.98 -1.76
N TYR A 319 7.01 6.41 -0.73
CA TYR A 319 7.54 7.18 0.41
C TYR A 319 6.48 7.98 1.17
N ALA A 320 5.22 7.51 1.19
CA ALA A 320 4.12 8.18 1.88
C ALA A 320 4.27 8.07 3.40
N THR A 321 3.86 9.11 4.11
CA THR A 321 3.76 9.10 5.58
C THR A 321 2.31 8.91 6.02
N LEU A 322 2.09 8.43 7.25
CA LEU A 322 0.73 8.19 7.75
C LEU A 322 -0.11 9.48 7.80
N GLY A 323 0.49 10.61 8.18
CA GLY A 323 -0.21 11.90 8.24
C GLY A 323 -0.69 12.41 6.89
N GLU A 324 -0.03 12.04 5.78
CA GLU A 324 -0.51 12.37 4.43
C GLU A 324 -1.78 11.60 4.04
N LEU A 325 -2.09 10.51 4.75
CA LEU A 325 -3.26 9.66 4.52
C LEU A 325 -4.44 9.97 5.46
N ASP A 326 -4.31 10.95 6.36
CA ASP A 326 -5.34 11.30 7.34
C ASP A 326 -6.70 11.62 6.69
N ALA A 327 -6.68 12.27 5.52
CA ALA A 327 -7.89 12.61 4.77
C ALA A 327 -8.69 11.37 4.30
N VAL A 328 -8.03 10.22 4.16
CA VAL A 328 -8.61 8.98 3.62
C VAL A 328 -8.52 7.79 4.59
N ARG A 329 -8.23 8.07 5.86
CA ARG A 329 -8.01 7.09 6.93
C ARG A 329 -9.06 5.99 7.06
N ALA A 330 -10.33 6.31 6.78
CA ALA A 330 -11.47 5.41 6.95
C ALA A 330 -11.80 4.62 5.67
N ALA A 331 -11.06 4.82 4.58
CA ALA A 331 -11.33 4.14 3.32
C ALA A 331 -11.08 2.63 3.45
N PRO A 332 -12.08 1.78 3.17
CA PRO A 332 -11.89 0.33 3.12
C PRO A 332 -11.10 -0.05 1.87
N ILE A 333 -10.06 -0.86 2.07
CA ILE A 333 -9.21 -1.36 1.00
C ILE A 333 -9.74 -2.72 0.56
N ALA A 334 -10.11 -2.84 -0.71
CA ALA A 334 -10.59 -4.08 -1.31
C ALA A 334 -9.40 -5.04 -1.52
N GLU A 335 -8.34 -4.54 -2.15
CA GLU A 335 -7.14 -5.32 -2.48
C GLU A 335 -5.89 -4.44 -2.41
N GLY A 336 -4.74 -5.07 -2.14
CA GLY A 336 -3.45 -4.39 -2.12
C GLY A 336 -2.56 -4.82 -0.98
N GLU A 337 -1.27 -4.52 -1.12
CA GLU A 337 -0.25 -4.76 -0.10
C GLU A 337 0.49 -3.46 0.15
N VAL A 338 0.79 -3.22 1.42
CA VAL A 338 1.62 -2.09 1.86
C VAL A 338 2.91 -2.65 2.45
N LEU A 339 4.02 -2.16 1.94
CA LEU A 339 5.34 -2.34 2.52
C LEU A 339 5.62 -1.16 3.45
N ILE A 340 5.87 -1.46 4.71
CA ILE A 340 6.24 -0.48 5.73
C ILE A 340 7.75 -0.55 5.92
N LYS A 341 8.46 0.53 5.56
CA LYS A 341 9.89 0.69 5.86
C LYS A 341 10.04 1.50 7.15
N TYR A 342 10.41 0.84 8.24
CA TYR A 342 10.56 1.50 9.53
C TYR A 342 11.82 2.37 9.62
N LEU A 343 11.58 3.61 10.05
CA LEU A 343 12.44 4.61 10.71
C LEU A 343 13.47 4.04 11.67
N ASP A 344 12.93 3.54 12.76
CA ASP A 344 13.66 3.38 14.01
C ASP A 344 13.32 2.02 14.63
N GLY A 345 14.36 1.31 15.06
CA GLY A 345 14.24 0.15 15.93
C GLY A 345 14.47 -1.21 15.24
N PRO A 346 14.62 -2.27 16.06
CA PRO A 346 14.78 -3.63 15.56
C PRO A 346 13.57 -4.02 14.73
N PRO A 347 13.74 -4.93 13.74
CA PRO A 347 12.64 -5.42 12.94
C PRO A 347 11.48 -5.80 13.84
N ALA A 348 10.33 -5.19 13.60
CA ALA A 348 9.10 -5.66 14.21
C ALA A 348 9.05 -7.16 13.92
N ARG A 349 9.01 -8.00 14.98
CA ARG A 349 8.77 -9.43 14.81
C ARG A 349 7.57 -9.52 13.90
N ALA A 350 7.71 -10.19 12.76
CA ALA A 350 6.64 -10.40 11.79
C ALA A 350 5.36 -10.67 12.57
N GLY A 351 4.54 -9.63 12.71
CA GLY A 351 3.33 -9.68 13.50
C GLY A 351 2.43 -10.52 12.64
N GLY A 352 2.45 -11.83 12.89
CA GLY A 352 1.75 -12.80 12.07
C GLY A 352 0.40 -12.23 11.76
N SER A 353 0.05 -12.24 10.46
CA SER A 353 -1.18 -11.73 9.87
C SER A 353 -2.35 -11.97 10.80
N GLY A 354 -2.53 -11.09 11.78
CA GLY A 354 -3.61 -11.19 12.74
C GLY A 354 -4.81 -10.97 11.87
N ASP A 355 -5.69 -11.96 11.81
CA ASP A 355 -6.87 -11.97 10.98
C ASP A 355 -7.78 -10.82 11.43
N ALA A 356 -7.42 -9.62 10.99
CA ALA A 356 -8.21 -8.40 11.13
C ALA A 356 -9.36 -8.65 10.17
N GLY A 357 -10.42 -9.22 10.73
CA GLY A 357 -11.51 -9.80 9.95
C GLY A 357 -12.05 -8.84 8.89
N SER A 358 -12.68 -9.39 7.88
CA SER A 358 -12.95 -8.67 6.64
C SER A 358 -13.89 -7.48 6.84
N VAL A 359 -13.45 -6.31 6.36
CA VAL A 359 -14.26 -5.10 6.28
C VAL A 359 -15.06 -5.10 4.98
N MET A 360 -16.39 -5.06 5.10
CA MET A 360 -17.32 -4.93 3.99
C MET A 360 -17.82 -3.49 3.87
N ALA A 361 -17.74 -2.94 2.67
CA ALA A 361 -18.29 -1.62 2.36
C ALA A 361 -19.76 -1.74 1.94
N LEU A 362 -20.66 -1.05 2.64
CA LEU A 362 -22.08 -0.93 2.33
C LEU A 362 -22.36 0.49 1.85
N THR A 363 -23.05 0.61 0.72
CA THR A 363 -23.37 1.90 0.10
C THR A 363 -24.86 2.01 -0.14
N PHE A 364 -25.49 3.08 0.34
CA PHE A 364 -26.92 3.34 0.15
C PHE A 364 -27.24 4.83 0.06
N ARG A 365 -28.44 5.16 -0.44
CA ARG A 365 -28.94 6.53 -0.55
C ARG A 365 -29.80 6.85 0.68
N ALA A 366 -29.58 8.00 1.30
CA ALA A 366 -30.35 8.49 2.45
C ALA A 366 -30.83 9.92 2.20
N ALA A 367 -32.04 10.22 2.66
CA ALA A 367 -32.66 11.55 2.51
C ALA A 367 -32.00 12.59 3.41
N SER A 368 -31.51 12.15 4.57
CA SER A 368 -30.89 12.97 5.60
C SER A 368 -30.03 12.13 6.54
N LEU A 369 -29.16 12.80 7.28
CA LEU A 369 -28.29 12.21 8.31
C LEU A 369 -29.07 11.44 9.39
N ASP A 370 -30.28 11.88 9.74
CA ASP A 370 -31.15 11.25 10.74
C ASP A 370 -31.70 9.88 10.29
N ALA A 371 -31.64 9.60 9.00
CA ALA A 371 -32.06 8.33 8.43
C ALA A 371 -31.05 7.21 8.71
N VAL A 372 -29.80 7.54 9.09
CA VAL A 372 -28.78 6.57 9.50
C VAL A 372 -28.89 6.35 11.00
N LYS A 373 -29.13 5.11 11.43
CA LYS A 373 -29.38 4.77 12.85
C LYS A 373 -28.15 4.30 13.61
N VAL A 374 -27.02 4.14 12.92
CA VAL A 374 -25.77 3.62 13.48
C VAL A 374 -24.65 4.67 13.48
N ARG A 375 -23.75 4.56 14.45
CA ARG A 375 -22.54 5.37 14.62
C ARG A 375 -21.29 4.51 14.49
N VAL A 376 -20.16 5.17 14.22
CA VAL A 376 -18.85 4.50 14.24
C VAL A 376 -18.57 4.00 15.66
N GLY A 377 -18.23 2.72 15.79
CA GLY A 377 -18.04 2.01 17.06
C GLY A 377 -19.24 1.16 17.51
N ASP A 378 -20.40 1.27 16.87
CA ASP A 378 -21.56 0.44 17.20
C ASP A 378 -21.37 -1.00 16.71
N ARG A 379 -21.75 -1.99 17.53
CA ARG A 379 -21.87 -3.40 17.13
C ARG A 379 -23.28 -3.67 16.64
N VAL A 380 -23.39 -4.30 15.48
CA VAL A 380 -24.64 -4.68 14.84
C VAL A 380 -24.67 -6.18 14.59
N ALA A 381 -25.82 -6.80 14.82
CA ALA A 381 -26.09 -8.18 14.46
C ALA A 381 -26.69 -8.25 13.04
N LYS A 382 -26.53 -9.41 12.38
CA LYS A 382 -27.20 -9.67 11.10
C LYS A 382 -28.72 -9.46 11.25
N GLY A 383 -29.28 -8.57 10.43
CA GLY A 383 -30.69 -8.19 10.44
C GLY A 383 -31.00 -6.89 11.20
N ASP A 384 -30.03 -6.26 11.87
CA ASP A 384 -30.25 -4.98 12.54
C ASP A 384 -30.44 -3.84 11.54
N LEU A 385 -31.29 -2.86 11.88
CA LEU A 385 -31.58 -1.70 11.04
C LEU A 385 -30.39 -0.73 11.03
N LEU A 386 -29.73 -0.58 9.89
CA LEU A 386 -28.62 0.36 9.70
C LEU A 386 -29.11 1.75 9.30
N ALA A 387 -30.03 1.82 8.34
CA ALA A 387 -30.54 3.09 7.81
C ALA A 387 -31.89 2.93 7.07
N LEU A 388 -32.52 4.07 6.79
CA LEU A 388 -33.73 4.17 5.97
C LEU A 388 -33.40 4.80 4.61
N ARG A 389 -33.72 4.11 3.52
CA ARG A 389 -33.54 4.59 2.14
C ARG A 389 -34.48 5.76 1.82
N ASP A 390 -34.06 6.60 0.88
CA ASP A 390 -34.83 7.76 0.39
C ASP A 390 -35.84 7.39 -0.71
N ASP A 391 -36.95 6.77 -0.31
CA ASP A 391 -38.09 6.48 -1.20
C ASP A 391 -39.38 7.17 -0.67
N GLY A 392 -39.24 8.34 -0.03
CA GLY A 392 -40.33 9.02 0.68
C GLY A 392 -41.51 9.41 -0.22
N SER A 393 -41.25 9.77 -1.48
CA SER A 393 -42.26 10.24 -2.44
C SER A 393 -43.26 9.15 -2.85
N GLU A 394 -42.80 7.91 -3.05
CA GLU A 394 -43.63 6.79 -3.51
C GLU A 394 -44.50 6.23 -2.37
N ILE A 395 -43.99 6.24 -1.13
CA ILE A 395 -44.79 5.90 0.06
C ILE A 395 -45.89 6.95 0.26
N GLN A 396 -45.58 8.23 0.04
CA GLN A 396 -46.54 9.32 0.19
C GLN A 396 -47.64 9.25 -0.88
N SER A 397 -47.31 8.89 -2.13
CA SER A 397 -48.32 8.65 -3.17
C SER A 397 -49.22 7.47 -2.82
N LEU A 398 -48.67 6.34 -2.38
CA LEU A 398 -49.47 5.17 -1.95
C LEU A 398 -50.39 5.49 -0.77
N MET A 399 -49.95 6.29 0.20
CA MET A 399 -50.81 6.74 1.29
C MET A 399 -51.96 7.64 0.81
N THR A 400 -51.70 8.51 -0.18
CA THR A 400 -52.74 9.33 -0.82
C THR A 400 -53.74 8.43 -1.57
N ASP A 401 -53.27 7.42 -2.30
CA ASP A 401 -54.12 6.47 -3.02
C ASP A 401 -55.03 5.67 -2.08
N ILE A 402 -54.51 5.22 -0.93
CA ILE A 402 -55.32 4.54 0.10
C ILE A 402 -56.42 5.46 0.62
N ARG A 403 -56.11 6.74 0.87
CA ARG A 403 -57.11 7.72 1.34
C ARG A 403 -58.19 7.92 0.28
N ALA A 404 -57.81 8.12 -0.97
CA ALA A 404 -58.73 8.30 -2.08
C ALA A 404 -59.65 7.09 -2.27
N GLU A 405 -59.11 5.86 -2.24
CA GLU A 405 -59.90 4.63 -2.40
C GLU A 405 -60.88 4.41 -1.22
N LYS A 406 -60.49 4.78 0.02
CA LYS A 406 -61.39 4.74 1.18
C LYS A 406 -62.55 5.72 1.05
N GLU A 407 -62.28 6.95 0.62
CA GLU A 407 -63.31 7.97 0.39
C GLU A 407 -64.25 7.57 -0.74
N GLN A 408 -63.71 7.04 -1.85
CA GLN A 408 -64.51 6.56 -2.98
C GLN A 408 -65.40 5.37 -2.59
N GLY A 409 -64.85 4.40 -1.84
CA GLY A 409 -65.62 3.26 -1.33
C GLY A 409 -66.74 3.68 -0.37
N ALA A 410 -66.49 4.66 0.51
CA ALA A 410 -67.49 5.20 1.42
C ALA A 410 -68.62 5.92 0.66
N THR A 411 -68.26 6.74 -0.34
CA THR A 411 -69.22 7.46 -1.18
C THR A 411 -70.09 6.50 -1.99
N ASN A 412 -69.49 5.47 -2.61
CA ASN A 412 -70.23 4.44 -3.34
C ASN A 412 -71.16 3.63 -2.44
N ALA A 413 -70.75 3.31 -1.21
CA ALA A 413 -71.60 2.64 -0.24
C ALA A 413 -72.79 3.53 0.18
N GLN A 414 -72.58 4.82 0.35
CA GLN A 414 -73.65 5.77 0.68
C GLN A 414 -74.65 5.92 -0.47
N LEU A 415 -74.19 6.10 -1.70
CA LEU A 415 -75.04 6.16 -2.90
C LEU A 415 -75.85 4.87 -3.07
N SER A 416 -75.21 3.71 -2.90
CA SER A 416 -75.86 2.40 -2.97
C SER A 416 -76.97 2.23 -1.92
N ARG A 417 -76.77 2.74 -0.70
CA ARG A 417 -77.79 2.71 0.36
C ARG A 417 -79.00 3.57 0.00
N LEU A 418 -78.77 4.79 -0.48
CA LEU A 418 -79.85 5.71 -0.88
C LEU A 418 -80.67 5.11 -2.02
N ALA A 419 -80.00 4.54 -3.02
CA ALA A 419 -80.67 3.94 -4.16
C ALA A 419 -81.48 2.68 -3.77
N LEU A 420 -80.99 1.87 -2.81
CA LEU A 420 -81.77 0.75 -2.25
C LEU A 420 -83.00 1.24 -1.46
N GLN A 421 -82.88 2.32 -0.70
CA GLN A 421 -84.01 2.93 0.02
C GLN A 421 -85.09 3.43 -0.93
N GLU A 422 -84.70 3.99 -2.08
CA GLU A 422 -85.63 4.42 -3.12
C GLU A 422 -86.43 3.24 -3.70
N VAL A 423 -85.75 2.13 -4.03
CA VAL A 423 -86.42 0.91 -4.49
C VAL A 423 -87.30 0.29 -3.40
N ASP A 424 -86.87 0.31 -2.13
CA ASP A 424 -87.68 -0.16 -1.01
C ASP A 424 -88.98 0.66 -0.87
N ALA A 425 -88.91 1.97 -1.09
CA ALA A 425 -90.09 2.84 -1.12
C ALA A 425 -91.00 2.56 -2.33
N GLU A 426 -90.44 2.26 -3.51
CA GLU A 426 -91.21 1.81 -4.69
C GLU A 426 -91.94 0.50 -4.41
N ILE A 427 -91.27 -0.48 -3.79
CA ILE A 427 -91.85 -1.78 -3.42
C ILE A 427 -92.99 -1.58 -2.42
N TYR A 428 -92.81 -0.73 -1.42
CA TYR A 428 -93.85 -0.46 -0.43
C TYR A 428 -95.14 0.09 -1.09
N LYS A 429 -95.00 1.09 -1.97
CA LYS A 429 -96.14 1.64 -2.73
C LYS A 429 -96.79 0.60 -3.64
N ALA A 430 -95.99 -0.22 -4.33
CA ALA A 430 -96.51 -1.27 -5.21
C ALA A 430 -97.26 -2.39 -4.44
N ARG A 431 -96.83 -2.70 -3.21
CA ARG A 431 -97.55 -3.62 -2.32
C ARG A 431 -98.89 -3.04 -1.87
N GLU A 432 -98.93 -1.76 -1.52
CA GLU A 432 -100.17 -1.09 -1.17
C GLU A 432 -101.17 -1.05 -2.35
N GLU A 433 -100.68 -0.76 -3.57
CA GLU A 433 -101.47 -0.85 -4.81
C GLU A 433 -102.02 -2.27 -5.05
N LEU A 434 -101.19 -3.29 -4.81
CA LEU A 434 -101.60 -4.69 -4.92
C LEU A 434 -102.69 -5.02 -3.91
N GLU A 435 -102.50 -4.71 -2.63
CA GLU A 435 -103.51 -4.95 -1.58
C GLU A 435 -104.85 -4.29 -1.89
N ARG A 436 -104.83 -3.03 -2.36
CA ARG A 436 -106.05 -2.33 -2.81
C ARG A 436 -106.72 -3.06 -3.97
N SER A 437 -105.96 -3.48 -4.98
CA SER A 437 -106.48 -4.23 -6.13
C SER A 437 -107.03 -5.61 -5.74
N GLU A 438 -106.45 -6.26 -4.72
CA GLU A 438 -106.93 -7.53 -4.19
C GLU A 438 -108.26 -7.38 -3.45
N GLN A 439 -108.40 -6.33 -2.63
CA GLN A 439 -109.65 -6.00 -1.95
C GLN A 439 -110.76 -5.67 -2.95
N GLU A 440 -110.46 -4.86 -3.97
CA GLU A 440 -111.40 -4.50 -5.04
C GLU A 440 -111.83 -5.73 -5.86
N THR A 441 -110.89 -6.59 -6.22
CA THR A 441 -111.19 -7.87 -6.89
C THR A 441 -112.07 -8.75 -6.01
N ALA A 442 -111.78 -8.87 -4.70
CA ALA A 442 -112.58 -9.64 -3.75
C ALA A 442 -114.01 -9.07 -3.58
N HIS A 443 -114.16 -7.74 -3.62
CA HIS A 443 -115.45 -7.06 -3.58
C HIS A 443 -116.30 -7.40 -4.81
N PHE A 444 -115.77 -7.19 -6.02
CA PHE A 444 -116.48 -7.50 -7.27
C PHE A 444 -116.71 -9.00 -7.47
N GLN A 445 -115.86 -9.86 -6.89
CA GLN A 445 -116.05 -11.31 -6.95
C GLN A 445 -117.25 -11.78 -6.13
N ARG A 446 -117.59 -11.10 -5.04
CA ARG A 446 -118.84 -11.34 -4.29
C ARG A 446 -120.08 -10.83 -5.04
N ALA A 447 -119.94 -9.79 -5.86
CA ALA A 447 -121.00 -9.19 -6.67
C ALA A 447 -121.01 -9.65 -8.15
N ALA A 448 -120.36 -10.79 -8.45
CA ALA A 448 -120.05 -11.22 -9.82
C ALA A 448 -121.27 -11.41 -10.74
N ALA A 449 -122.45 -11.69 -10.18
CA ALA A 449 -123.70 -11.83 -10.94
C ALA A 449 -124.21 -10.50 -11.53
N PHE A 450 -123.82 -9.36 -10.95
CA PHE A 450 -124.32 -8.04 -11.32
C PHE A 450 -123.31 -7.20 -12.11
N PHE A 451 -122.00 -7.45 -11.95
CA PHE A 451 -120.91 -6.62 -12.52
C PHE A 451 -119.78 -7.45 -13.18
N PRO A 452 -120.05 -8.18 -14.27
CA PRO A 452 -119.08 -9.09 -14.90
C PRO A 452 -117.94 -8.36 -15.63
N LYS A 453 -118.15 -7.13 -16.13
CA LYS A 453 -117.12 -6.36 -16.83
C LYS A 453 -116.11 -5.76 -15.85
N GLU A 454 -116.61 -5.27 -14.72
CA GLU A 454 -115.86 -4.66 -13.63
C GLU A 454 -114.98 -5.71 -12.95
N LEU A 455 -115.49 -6.93 -12.74
CA LEU A 455 -114.68 -8.06 -12.24
C LEU A 455 -113.52 -8.41 -13.17
N LYS A 456 -113.73 -8.37 -14.49
CA LYS A 456 -112.65 -8.64 -15.47
C LYS A 456 -111.60 -7.52 -15.45
N ALA A 457 -112.01 -6.27 -15.31
CA ALA A 457 -111.11 -5.13 -15.18
C ALA A 457 -110.31 -5.18 -13.87
N ALA A 458 -110.95 -5.50 -12.74
CA ALA A 458 -110.31 -5.63 -11.43
C ALA A 458 -109.27 -6.77 -11.41
N ARG A 459 -109.58 -7.94 -12.03
CA ARG A 459 -108.61 -9.04 -12.19
C ARG A 459 -107.38 -8.63 -13.00
N LEU A 460 -107.58 -7.93 -14.12
CA LEU A 460 -106.46 -7.44 -14.94
C LEU A 460 -105.62 -6.40 -14.18
N ALA A 461 -106.26 -5.52 -13.40
CA ALA A 461 -105.57 -4.55 -12.56
C ALA A 461 -104.73 -5.24 -11.46
N ARG A 462 -105.28 -6.28 -10.82
CA ARG A 462 -104.55 -7.11 -9.85
C ARG A 462 -103.35 -7.82 -10.48
N GLU A 463 -103.52 -8.46 -11.63
CA GLU A 463 -102.40 -9.13 -12.33
C GLU A 463 -101.28 -8.14 -12.67
N LYS A 464 -101.63 -6.92 -13.14
CA LYS A 464 -100.66 -5.85 -13.39
C LYS A 464 -99.95 -5.37 -12.12
N ALA A 465 -100.69 -5.17 -11.03
CA ALA A 465 -100.12 -4.76 -9.74
C ALA A 465 -99.20 -5.86 -9.16
N GLN A 466 -99.58 -7.13 -9.31
CA GLN A 466 -98.78 -8.28 -8.88
C GLN A 466 -97.48 -8.40 -9.70
N ALA A 467 -97.56 -8.27 -11.02
CA ALA A 467 -96.39 -8.29 -11.89
C ALA A 467 -95.42 -7.12 -11.58
N LYS A 468 -95.96 -5.92 -11.35
CA LYS A 468 -95.18 -4.73 -10.95
C LYS A 468 -94.46 -4.94 -9.61
N SER A 469 -95.15 -5.49 -8.61
CA SER A 469 -94.57 -5.80 -7.30
C SER A 469 -93.44 -6.84 -7.41
N GLN A 470 -93.64 -7.92 -8.19
CA GLN A 470 -92.63 -8.95 -8.40
C GLN A 470 -91.39 -8.43 -9.15
N ASP A 471 -91.57 -7.59 -10.19
CA ASP A 471 -90.45 -7.00 -10.93
C ASP A 471 -89.60 -6.09 -10.03
N LEU A 472 -90.24 -5.28 -9.18
CA LEU A 472 -89.52 -4.42 -8.22
C LEU A 472 -88.74 -5.22 -7.17
N VAL A 473 -89.27 -6.35 -6.70
CA VAL A 473 -88.54 -7.26 -5.79
C VAL A 473 -87.31 -7.85 -6.50
N LEU A 474 -87.46 -8.30 -7.75
CA LEU A 474 -86.33 -8.81 -8.55
C LEU A 474 -85.31 -7.71 -8.90
N LYS A 475 -85.76 -6.47 -9.11
CA LYS A 475 -84.90 -5.30 -9.30
C LYS A 475 -84.06 -5.05 -8.05
N ARG A 476 -84.67 -5.12 -6.86
CA ARG A 476 -83.97 -4.98 -5.58
C ARG A 476 -82.92 -6.07 -5.37
N GLU A 477 -83.26 -7.34 -5.63
CA GLU A 477 -82.29 -8.45 -5.48
C GLU A 477 -81.09 -8.28 -6.41
N ARG A 478 -81.31 -7.95 -7.68
CA ARG A 478 -80.23 -7.64 -8.64
C ARG A 478 -79.33 -6.52 -8.15
N MET A 479 -79.93 -5.48 -7.58
CA MET A 479 -79.22 -4.33 -7.06
C MET A 479 -78.39 -4.68 -5.81
N ILE A 480 -78.91 -5.50 -4.90
CA ILE A 480 -78.14 -6.00 -3.75
C ILE A 480 -76.91 -6.78 -4.20
N HIS A 481 -77.06 -7.66 -5.19
CA HIS A 481 -75.92 -8.40 -5.75
C HIS A 481 -74.89 -7.47 -6.39
N GLN A 482 -75.31 -6.43 -7.11
CA GLN A 482 -74.41 -5.44 -7.70
C GLN A 482 -73.66 -4.61 -6.64
N VAL A 483 -74.34 -4.20 -5.57
CA VAL A 483 -73.73 -3.50 -4.43
C VAL A 483 -72.73 -4.39 -3.70
N ALA A 484 -73.05 -5.67 -3.52
CA ALA A 484 -72.12 -6.63 -2.91
C ALA A 484 -70.87 -6.85 -3.77
N ALA A 485 -71.01 -6.94 -5.10
CA ALA A 485 -69.91 -7.12 -6.03
C ALA A 485 -68.96 -5.89 -6.05
N THR A 486 -69.51 -4.69 -6.18
CA THR A 486 -68.74 -3.43 -6.16
C THR A 486 -68.03 -3.22 -4.81
N GLY A 487 -68.69 -3.51 -3.69
CA GLY A 487 -68.07 -3.46 -2.37
C GLY A 487 -66.98 -4.51 -2.14
N LEU A 488 -67.03 -5.66 -2.82
CA LEU A 488 -65.94 -6.64 -2.81
C LEU A 488 -64.73 -6.13 -3.61
N GLU A 489 -64.97 -5.51 -4.76
CA GLU A 489 -63.92 -4.98 -5.63
C GLU A 489 -63.10 -3.88 -4.95
N HIS A 490 -63.77 -2.90 -4.32
CA HIS A 490 -63.08 -1.85 -3.54
C HIS A 490 -62.22 -2.43 -2.42
N ARG A 491 -62.72 -3.43 -1.69
CA ARG A 491 -61.94 -4.11 -0.63
C ARG A 491 -60.75 -4.91 -1.16
N ARG A 492 -60.80 -5.39 -2.41
CA ARG A 492 -59.65 -6.06 -3.06
C ARG A 492 -58.61 -5.03 -3.48
N ARG A 493 -59.03 -3.92 -4.11
CA ARG A 493 -58.12 -2.83 -4.51
C ARG A 493 -57.42 -2.22 -3.30
N LEU A 494 -58.15 -1.94 -2.23
CA LEU A 494 -57.59 -1.41 -0.99
C LEU A 494 -56.51 -2.33 -0.41
N ARG A 495 -56.80 -3.64 -0.29
CA ARG A 495 -55.82 -4.63 0.19
C ARG A 495 -54.57 -4.67 -0.68
N HIS A 496 -54.74 -4.63 -1.99
CA HIS A 496 -53.59 -4.64 -2.90
C HIS A 496 -52.69 -3.41 -2.73
N ILE A 497 -53.26 -2.22 -2.53
CA ILE A 497 -52.48 -0.99 -2.28
C ILE A 497 -51.80 -1.05 -0.89
N GLU A 498 -52.50 -1.56 0.14
CA GLU A 498 -51.95 -1.75 1.49
C GLU A 498 -50.79 -2.75 1.51
N GLU A 499 -50.90 -3.87 0.79
CA GLU A 499 -49.82 -4.85 0.62
C GLU A 499 -48.60 -4.24 -0.07
N ARG A 500 -48.80 -3.46 -1.15
CA ARG A 500 -47.71 -2.73 -1.84
C ARG A 500 -47.04 -1.71 -0.92
N LEU A 501 -47.80 -1.01 -0.08
CA LEU A 501 -47.26 -0.08 0.91
C LEU A 501 -46.39 -0.81 1.94
N GLU A 502 -46.83 -1.97 2.43
CA GLU A 502 -46.06 -2.77 3.40
C GLU A 502 -44.76 -3.29 2.77
N GLN A 503 -44.84 -3.79 1.53
CA GLN A 503 -43.66 -4.24 0.80
C GLN A 503 -42.65 -3.10 0.60
N LYS A 504 -43.12 -1.93 0.16
CA LYS A 504 -42.27 -0.74 -0.02
C LYS A 504 -41.65 -0.23 1.28
N ARG A 505 -42.35 -0.35 2.41
CA ARG A 505 -41.77 -0.05 3.74
C ARG A 505 -40.63 -1.00 4.09
N LYS A 506 -40.77 -2.30 3.82
CA LYS A 506 -39.71 -3.29 4.03
C LYS A 506 -38.50 -3.06 3.11
N GLU A 507 -38.74 -2.67 1.86
CA GLU A 507 -37.68 -2.33 0.89
C GLU A 507 -36.87 -1.07 1.28
N ARG A 508 -37.44 -0.20 2.11
CA ARG A 508 -36.77 1.02 2.61
C ARG A 508 -35.75 0.73 3.70
N GLU A 509 -35.88 -0.38 4.41
CA GLU A 509 -34.99 -0.75 5.51
C GLU A 509 -33.67 -1.29 4.98
N VAL A 510 -32.57 -0.60 5.29
CA VAL A 510 -31.22 -1.11 5.02
C VAL A 510 -30.81 -1.91 6.26
N LEU A 511 -30.86 -3.23 6.15
CA LEU A 511 -30.49 -4.14 7.24
C LEU A 511 -29.00 -4.54 7.15
N ALA A 512 -28.42 -4.87 8.30
CA ALA A 512 -27.07 -5.39 8.40
C ALA A 512 -27.00 -6.79 7.77
N PRO A 513 -26.23 -6.99 6.69
CA PRO A 513 -26.14 -8.31 6.03
C PRO A 513 -25.37 -9.35 6.84
N VAL A 514 -24.48 -8.91 7.73
CA VAL A 514 -23.64 -9.74 8.61
C VAL A 514 -23.47 -9.06 9.97
N SER A 515 -23.12 -9.84 11.00
CA SER A 515 -22.80 -9.31 12.32
C SER A 515 -21.40 -8.70 12.32
N GLY A 516 -21.21 -7.55 12.95
CA GLY A 516 -19.93 -6.86 12.95
C GLY A 516 -19.93 -5.54 13.70
N GLU A 517 -18.81 -4.83 13.60
CA GLU A 517 -18.62 -3.49 14.17
C GLU A 517 -18.54 -2.46 13.04
N ILE A 518 -19.23 -1.33 13.20
CA ILE A 518 -19.14 -0.20 12.26
C ILE A 518 -17.81 0.52 12.49
N VAL A 519 -16.85 0.36 11.59
CA VAL A 519 -15.50 0.93 11.70
C VAL A 519 -15.33 2.25 10.97
N GLY A 520 -16.27 2.60 10.07
CA GLY A 520 -16.22 3.86 9.34
C GLY A 520 -17.57 4.26 8.77
N ARG A 521 -17.80 5.58 8.72
CA ARG A 521 -18.94 6.21 8.05
C ARG A 521 -18.46 7.45 7.32
N TRP A 522 -18.83 7.59 6.05
CA TRP A 522 -18.60 8.82 5.29
C TRP A 522 -19.77 9.10 4.35
N GLU A 523 -19.93 10.37 4.02
CA GLU A 523 -21.12 10.90 3.37
C GLU A 523 -20.67 11.75 2.19
N VAL A 524 -21.23 11.48 1.02
CA VAL A 524 -21.00 12.27 -0.19
C VAL A 524 -22.30 13.01 -0.50
N PRO A 525 -22.33 14.35 -0.33
CA PRO A 525 -23.49 15.16 -0.71
C PRO A 525 -23.70 15.09 -2.22
N GLN A 526 -24.93 14.84 -2.67
CA GLN A 526 -25.37 15.05 -4.05
C GLN A 526 -26.58 15.98 -4.07
N ASP A 527 -26.88 16.57 -5.23
CA ASP A 527 -27.89 17.63 -5.40
C ASP A 527 -29.28 17.29 -4.84
N GLN A 528 -29.64 16.01 -4.71
CA GLN A 528 -30.97 15.57 -4.27
C GLN A 528 -30.98 14.52 -3.15
N PHE A 529 -29.84 13.95 -2.76
CA PHE A 529 -29.74 12.93 -1.71
C PHE A 529 -28.32 12.85 -1.15
N ILE A 530 -28.16 12.23 0.02
CA ILE A 530 -26.85 11.93 0.61
C ILE A 530 -26.51 10.48 0.31
N LYS A 531 -25.36 10.24 -0.36
CA LYS A 531 -24.84 8.89 -0.53
C LYS A 531 -24.04 8.54 0.73
N VAL A 532 -24.53 7.58 1.51
CA VAL A 532 -23.91 7.15 2.77
C VAL A 532 -23.16 5.86 2.53
N HIS A 533 -21.94 5.83 3.02
CA HIS A 533 -21.08 4.66 3.00
C HIS A 533 -20.77 4.22 4.43
N LEU A 534 -20.94 2.93 4.70
CA LEU A 534 -20.60 2.29 5.98
C LEU A 534 -19.56 1.21 5.74
N ALA A 535 -18.53 1.18 6.58
CA ALA A 535 -17.56 0.09 6.63
C ALA A 535 -17.89 -0.79 7.84
N LEU A 536 -18.23 -2.05 7.59
CA LEU A 536 -18.59 -3.04 8.62
C LEU A 536 -17.49 -4.10 8.73
N ARG A 537 -16.84 -4.18 9.89
CA ARG A 537 -15.81 -5.18 10.18
C ARG A 537 -16.45 -6.45 10.75
N THR A 538 -16.28 -7.57 10.07
CA THR A 538 -16.65 -8.89 10.60
C THR A 538 -15.53 -9.40 11.50
N GLY A 539 -15.85 -9.94 12.69
CA GLY A 539 -14.85 -10.56 13.56
C GLY A 539 -14.66 -12.03 13.17
N SER A 540 -13.42 -12.50 13.01
CA SER A 540 -13.09 -13.92 12.75
C SER A 540 -13.32 -14.86 13.95
N ASN A 541 -14.17 -14.48 14.90
CA ASN A 541 -14.50 -15.28 16.06
C ASN A 541 -16.01 -15.19 16.35
N ASP A 542 -16.82 -15.61 15.38
CA ASP A 542 -18.18 -16.06 15.65
C ASP A 542 -18.12 -17.40 16.41
N ARG A 543 -17.83 -17.34 17.71
CA ARG A 543 -18.48 -18.27 18.62
C ARG A 543 -19.81 -17.63 19.02
N PRO A 544 -20.96 -18.28 18.73
CA PRO A 544 -22.25 -17.77 19.14
C PRO A 544 -22.25 -17.51 20.64
N ALA A 545 -22.82 -16.38 21.06
CA ALA A 545 -22.95 -15.98 22.46
C ALA A 545 -23.96 -16.83 23.26
N GLU A 546 -24.28 -18.05 22.80
CA GLU A 546 -25.23 -18.97 23.45
C GLU A 546 -24.60 -19.85 24.55
N GLU A 547 -23.27 -19.99 24.61
CA GLU A 547 -22.61 -20.88 25.58
C GLU A 547 -22.22 -20.22 26.93
N ARG A 548 -22.73 -19.03 27.26
CA ARG A 548 -22.46 -18.36 28.56
C ARG A 548 -23.60 -18.42 29.58
N ARG A 549 -24.66 -19.19 29.33
CA ARG A 549 -25.79 -19.34 30.28
C ARG A 549 -25.92 -20.70 30.97
N GLU A 550 -25.12 -21.71 30.62
CA GLU A 550 -25.05 -22.96 31.38
C GLU A 550 -23.70 -23.04 32.12
N GLY A 551 -23.67 -22.41 33.28
CA GLY A 551 -22.48 -22.30 34.11
C GLY A 551 -22.76 -21.52 35.38
N ARG A 552 -23.86 -21.85 36.06
CA ARG A 552 -24.09 -21.53 37.47
C ARG A 552 -24.78 -22.69 38.15
#